data_AF-A0A381Y6G0-F1
#
_entry.id   AF-A0A381Y6G0-F1
#
_cell.length_a   1.000
_cell.length_b   1.000
_cell.length_c   1.000
_cell.angle_alpha   90.00
_cell.angle_beta   90.00
_cell.angle_gamma   90.00
#
_symmetry.space_group_name_H-M   'P 1'
#
loop_
_entity.id
_entity.type
_entity.pdbx_description
1 polymer ?
#
loop_
_entity_poly.entity_id
_entity_poly.type
_entity_poly.pdbx_seq_one_letter_code
_entity_poly.pdbx_strand_id
1 'polypeptide(L)'
;MGLAFFSEEVGAGVTGYSGPINMMVGLDLAGSLRGVTVIDHQEPYGARSIEQPIFQRQFIGKHVRQMFHVGTDIDTVSGATITVRAATDAIRRGSRRMMRAYLQSRQTEPSS
;
A
#
# COMPACT_ATOMS: atom_id res chain seq x y z
N MET A 1 -8.02 -16.32 -6.71
CA MET A 1 -8.01 -16.05 -5.25
C MET A 1 -6.88 -15.08 -4.95
N GLY A 2 -7.10 -14.11 -4.07
CA GLY A 2 -6.12 -13.09 -3.69
C GLY A 2 -6.45 -12.51 -2.32
N LEU A 3 -5.60 -11.62 -1.82
CA LEU A 3 -5.79 -10.92 -0.56
C LEU A 3 -6.05 -9.44 -0.82
N ALA A 4 -6.87 -8.83 0.00
CA ALA A 4 -7.07 -7.39 0.03
C ALA A 4 -7.08 -6.92 1.49
N PHE A 5 -6.64 -5.69 1.72
CA PHE A 5 -6.67 -5.10 3.06
C PHE A 5 -6.89 -3.59 3.01
N PHE A 6 -7.52 -3.06 4.06
CA PHE A 6 -7.54 -1.62 4.31
C PHE A 6 -6.31 -1.23 5.13
N SER A 7 -5.65 -0.13 4.74
CA SER A 7 -4.41 0.31 5.36
C SER A 7 -4.55 0.63 6.86
N GLU A 8 -5.76 1.00 7.30
CA GLU A 8 -6.09 1.25 8.71
C GLU A 8 -6.14 -0.05 9.56
N GLU A 9 -6.48 -1.19 8.96
CA GLU A 9 -6.56 -2.49 9.67
C GLU A 9 -5.16 -3.10 9.87
N VAL A 10 -4.24 -2.79 8.94
CA VAL A 10 -2.96 -3.50 8.81
C VAL A 10 -1.76 -2.64 9.26
N GLY A 11 -1.96 -1.47 9.88
CA GLY A 11 -0.86 -0.68 10.46
C GLY A 11 -1.26 0.25 11.60
N ALA A 12 -0.26 0.83 12.29
CA ALA A 12 -0.47 2.09 12.98
C ALA A 12 -0.79 3.14 11.90
N GLY A 13 -1.86 3.93 12.09
CA GLY A 13 -2.46 4.79 11.07
C GLY A 13 -1.46 5.45 10.10
N VAL A 14 -1.81 5.45 8.82
CA VAL A 14 -0.97 6.03 7.77
C VAL A 14 -1.11 7.55 7.83
N THR A 15 -0.22 8.25 8.51
CA THR A 15 -0.27 9.72 8.53
C THR A 15 0.50 10.30 7.35
N GLY A 16 -0.24 10.94 6.43
CA GLY A 16 0.28 11.81 5.39
C GLY A 16 0.79 13.16 5.91
N TYR A 17 0.81 14.17 5.05
CA TYR A 17 1.18 15.53 5.45
C TYR A 17 0.12 16.19 6.33
N SER A 18 -1.16 15.97 6.05
CA SER A 18 -2.29 16.67 6.67
C SER A 18 -3.19 15.76 7.52
N GLY A 19 -3.05 14.44 7.41
CA GLY A 19 -3.85 13.52 8.21
C GLY A 19 -3.72 12.07 7.75
N PRO A 20 -4.62 11.19 8.19
CA PRO A 20 -4.62 9.81 7.75
C PRO A 20 -4.84 9.69 6.22
N ILE A 21 -4.21 8.70 5.60
CA ILE A 21 -4.43 8.28 4.21
C ILE A 21 -4.93 6.83 4.22
N ASN A 22 -6.21 6.66 3.93
CA ASN A 22 -6.86 5.37 3.88
C ASN A 22 -6.81 4.81 2.45
N MET A 23 -6.33 3.58 2.32
CA MET A 23 -6.14 2.90 1.05
C MET A 23 -6.61 1.46 1.16
N MET A 24 -7.17 0.95 0.06
CA MET A 24 -7.34 -0.48 -0.17
C MET A 24 -6.20 -0.98 -1.05
N VAL A 25 -5.57 -2.08 -0.65
CA VAL A 25 -4.45 -2.67 -1.35
C VAL A 25 -4.73 -4.14 -1.63
N GLY A 26 -4.59 -4.54 -2.90
CA GLY A 26 -4.78 -5.91 -3.36
C GLY A 26 -3.45 -6.58 -3.71
N LEU A 27 -3.32 -7.85 -3.34
CA LEU A 27 -2.18 -8.71 -3.65
C LEU A 27 -2.64 -10.11 -4.07
N ASP A 28 -1.85 -10.77 -4.91
CA ASP A 28 -2.02 -12.19 -5.14
C ASP A 28 -1.38 -13.02 -4.02
N LEU A 29 -1.64 -14.34 -4.04
CA LEU A 29 -1.12 -15.28 -3.06
C LEU A 29 0.39 -15.56 -3.22
N ALA A 30 1.01 -15.09 -4.30
CA ALA A 30 2.47 -15.10 -4.45
C ALA A 30 3.11 -13.90 -3.74
N GLY A 31 2.34 -12.86 -3.41
CA GLY A 31 2.82 -11.63 -2.78
C GLY A 31 3.11 -10.50 -3.77
N SER A 32 2.59 -10.57 -5.00
CA SER A 32 2.66 -9.45 -5.94
C SER A 32 1.46 -8.53 -5.78
N LEU A 33 1.72 -7.22 -5.74
CA LEU A 33 0.71 -6.18 -5.72
C LEU A 33 -0.09 -6.19 -7.03
N ARG A 34 -1.41 -6.19 -6.91
CA ARG A 34 -2.36 -6.20 -8.05
C ARG A 34 -3.09 -4.88 -8.23
N GLY A 35 -3.22 -4.09 -7.16
CA GLY A 35 -3.85 -2.78 -7.23
C GLY A 35 -3.78 -2.04 -5.91
N VAL A 36 -3.89 -0.72 -6.00
CA VAL A 36 -3.99 0.21 -4.87
C VAL A 36 -5.09 1.20 -5.22
N THR A 37 -5.97 1.49 -4.28
CA THR A 37 -7.00 2.52 -4.40
C THR A 37 -6.99 3.36 -3.15
N VAL A 38 -6.92 4.68 -3.32
CA VAL A 38 -7.09 5.64 -2.23
C VAL A 38 -8.59 5.77 -1.94
N ILE A 39 -8.97 5.63 -0.67
CA ILE A 39 -10.35 5.62 -0.20
C ILE A 39 -10.71 6.95 0.45
N ASP A 40 -9.87 7.46 1.34
CA ASP A 40 -10.09 8.72 2.07
C ASP A 40 -8.76 9.37 2.49
N HIS A 41 -8.72 10.70 2.52
CA HIS A 41 -7.59 11.48 3.07
C HIS A 41 -7.92 12.98 3.21
N GLN A 42 -7.03 13.71 3.87
CA GLN A 42 -7.09 15.17 4.00
C GLN A 42 -5.93 15.91 3.31
N GLU A 43 -5.19 15.22 2.42
CA GLU A 43 -4.01 15.78 1.76
C GLU A 43 -4.36 16.92 0.78
N PRO A 44 -3.76 18.11 0.92
CA PRO A 44 -4.14 19.31 0.14
C PRO A 44 -3.87 19.15 -1.37
N TYR A 45 -3.05 18.17 -1.74
CA TYR A 45 -2.66 17.89 -3.11
C TYR A 45 -3.03 16.46 -3.54
N GLY A 46 -3.94 15.79 -2.85
CA GLY A 46 -4.34 14.41 -3.15
C GLY A 46 -4.79 14.20 -4.60
N ALA A 47 -5.68 15.07 -5.08
CA ALA A 47 -6.23 15.05 -6.43
C ALA A 47 -5.16 15.13 -7.52
N ARG A 48 -4.01 15.76 -7.26
CA ARG A 48 -2.89 15.85 -8.22
C ARG A 48 -1.73 14.90 -7.90
N SER A 49 -1.89 14.03 -6.89
CA SER A 49 -0.86 13.10 -6.42
C SER A 49 -1.39 11.68 -6.23
N ILE A 50 -1.75 11.29 -5.01
CA ILE A 50 -2.07 9.90 -4.64
C ILE A 50 -3.41 9.40 -5.22
N GLU A 51 -4.33 10.31 -5.56
CA GLU A 51 -5.59 9.95 -6.23
C GLU A 51 -5.36 9.63 -7.72
N GLN A 52 -4.24 10.09 -8.29
CA GLN A 52 -4.00 9.93 -9.71
C GLN A 52 -3.76 8.46 -10.08
N PRO A 53 -4.37 7.95 -11.17
CA PRO A 53 -4.13 6.57 -11.63
C PRO A 53 -2.66 6.29 -11.91
N ILE A 54 -1.90 7.31 -12.33
CA ILE A 54 -0.45 7.17 -12.58
C ILE A 54 0.33 6.87 -11.31
N PHE A 55 -0.07 7.36 -10.14
CA PHE A 55 0.55 6.98 -8.86
C PHE A 55 0.18 5.53 -8.51
N GLN A 56 -1.12 5.20 -8.54
CA GLN A 56 -1.63 3.89 -8.13
C GLN A 56 -1.08 2.73 -8.98
N ARG A 57 -0.91 2.94 -10.29
CA ARG A 57 -0.42 1.91 -11.21
C ARG A 57 1.06 1.54 -11.01
N GLN A 58 1.87 2.42 -10.41
CA GLN A 58 3.29 2.14 -10.19
C GLN A 58 3.55 0.97 -9.24
N PHE A 59 2.56 0.61 -8.42
CA PHE A 59 2.64 -0.50 -7.49
C PHE A 59 2.34 -1.86 -8.13
N ILE A 60 1.67 -1.90 -9.29
CA ILE A 60 1.27 -3.15 -9.93
C ILE A 60 2.52 -3.96 -10.30
N GLY A 61 2.53 -5.24 -9.92
CA GLY A 61 3.64 -6.16 -10.16
C GLY A 61 4.81 -6.04 -9.18
N LYS A 62 4.85 -5.02 -8.32
CA LYS A 62 5.85 -4.95 -7.25
C LYS A 62 5.58 -6.04 -6.22
N HIS A 63 6.64 -6.66 -5.72
CA HIS A 63 6.53 -7.78 -4.78
C HIS A 63 6.62 -7.30 -3.33
N VAL A 64 5.90 -7.92 -2.38
CA VAL A 64 5.91 -7.52 -0.96
C VAL A 64 7.30 -7.58 -0.31
N ARG A 65 8.18 -8.44 -0.82
CA ARG A 65 9.58 -8.56 -0.37
C ARG A 65 10.52 -7.52 -0.99
N GLN A 66 10.09 -6.83 -2.04
CA GLN A 66 10.87 -5.78 -2.67
C GLN A 66 10.96 -4.57 -1.76
N MET A 67 12.12 -3.93 -1.75
CA MET A 67 12.30 -2.59 -1.21
C MET A 67 12.21 -1.61 -2.38
N PHE A 68 11.03 -1.03 -2.59
CA PHE A 68 10.85 0.08 -3.52
C PHE A 68 10.88 1.42 -2.77
N HIS A 69 11.47 2.43 -3.39
CA HIS A 69 11.71 3.76 -2.82
C HIS A 69 11.11 4.86 -3.69
N VAL A 70 10.60 5.90 -3.03
CA VAL A 70 10.14 7.12 -3.71
C VAL A 70 11.34 7.90 -4.26
N GLY A 71 11.25 8.32 -5.52
CA GLY A 71 12.32 8.96 -6.29
C GLY A 71 13.21 7.97 -7.05
N THR A 72 12.96 6.67 -6.95
CA THR A 72 13.72 5.62 -7.67
C THR A 72 12.78 4.63 -8.34
N ASP A 73 11.92 3.99 -7.56
CA ASP A 73 10.96 2.97 -8.03
C ASP A 73 9.52 3.49 -8.11
N ILE A 74 9.26 4.60 -7.41
CA ILE A 74 8.00 5.32 -7.35
C ILE A 74 8.27 6.79 -7.63
N ASP A 75 7.61 7.35 -8.62
CA ASP A 75 7.73 8.74 -9.01
C ASP A 75 7.26 9.66 -7.88
N THR A 76 8.01 10.74 -7.67
CA THR A 76 7.60 11.84 -6.81
C THR A 76 6.60 12.73 -7.51
N VAL A 77 5.75 13.38 -6.73
CA VAL A 77 4.89 14.46 -7.22
C VAL A 77 5.34 15.77 -6.58
N SER A 78 5.71 16.76 -7.41
CA SER A 78 6.19 18.07 -6.94
C SER A 78 5.21 18.69 -5.95
N GLY A 79 5.71 19.09 -4.78
CA GLY A 79 4.89 19.66 -3.70
C GLY A 79 4.01 18.66 -2.93
N ALA A 80 4.09 17.36 -3.21
CA ALA A 80 3.37 16.31 -2.48
C ALA A 80 4.29 15.16 -2.05
N THR A 81 5.60 15.41 -1.93
CA THR A 81 6.61 14.38 -1.61
C THR A 81 6.34 13.66 -0.29
N ILE A 82 5.90 14.38 0.75
CA ILE A 82 5.59 13.80 2.06
C ILE A 82 4.41 12.83 1.95
N THR A 83 3.32 13.28 1.32
CA THR A 83 2.13 12.49 1.01
C THR A 83 2.47 11.20 0.26
N VAL A 84 3.23 11.31 -0.84
CA VAL A 84 3.63 10.18 -1.68
C VAL A 84 4.50 9.20 -0.91
N ARG A 85 5.43 9.69 -0.09
CA ARG A 85 6.27 8.84 0.79
C ARG A 85 5.43 8.10 1.82
N ALA A 86 4.53 8.79 2.51
CA ALA A 86 3.65 8.18 3.51
C ALA A 86 2.78 7.06 2.90
N ALA A 87 2.14 7.33 1.76
CA ALA A 87 1.33 6.35 1.05
C ALA A 87 2.16 5.13 0.58
N THR A 88 3.32 5.37 -0.04
CA THR A 88 4.24 4.31 -0.51
C THR A 88 4.68 3.40 0.63
N ASP A 89 5.04 4.00 1.76
CA ASP A 89 5.47 3.28 2.95
C ASP A 89 4.37 2.42 3.56
N ALA A 90 3.15 2.96 3.61
CA ALA A 90 1.99 2.24 4.08
C ALA A 90 1.65 1.04 3.23
N ILE A 91 1.60 1.21 1.91
CA ILE A 91 1.36 0.12 0.95
C ILE A 91 2.40 -0.98 1.16
N ARG A 92 3.68 -0.62 1.24
CA ARG A 92 4.79 -1.55 1.43
C ARG A 92 4.70 -2.32 2.76
N ARG A 93 4.52 -1.61 3.88
CA ARG A 93 4.47 -2.22 5.21
C ARG A 93 3.20 -3.04 5.42
N GLY A 94 2.05 -2.51 5.02
CA GLY A 94 0.75 -3.18 5.11
C GLY A 94 0.75 -4.48 4.31
N SER A 95 1.24 -4.45 3.08
CA SER A 95 1.29 -5.66 2.23
C SER A 95 2.16 -6.76 2.82
N ARG A 96 3.32 -6.39 3.40
CA ARG A 96 4.18 -7.35 4.12
C ARG A 96 3.49 -7.94 5.34
N ARG A 97 2.78 -7.13 6.12
CA ARG A 97 2.08 -7.61 7.32
C ARG A 97 0.90 -8.50 6.96
N MET A 98 0.09 -8.12 5.97
CA MET A 98 -1.01 -8.96 5.46
C MET A 98 -0.49 -10.32 4.95
N MET A 99 0.57 -10.31 4.12
CA MET A 99 1.14 -11.57 3.62
C MET A 99 1.69 -12.46 4.74
N ARG A 100 2.33 -11.88 5.77
CA ARG A 100 2.78 -12.63 6.95
C ARG A 100 1.62 -13.24 7.72
N ALA A 101 0.54 -12.50 7.95
CA ALA A 101 -0.64 -12.99 8.64
C ALA A 101 -1.30 -14.15 7.88
N TYR A 102 -1.45 -14.03 6.56
CA TYR A 102 -1.96 -15.11 5.71
C TYR A 102 -1.09 -16.37 5.76
N LEU A 103 0.24 -16.23 5.65
CA LEU A 103 1.15 -17.38 5.71
C LEU A 103 1.13 -18.08 7.08
N GLN A 104 0.88 -17.33 8.15
CA GLN A 104 0.73 -17.88 9.50
C GLN A 104 -0.59 -18.63 9.66
N SER A 105 -1.70 -18.06 9.18
CA SER A 105 -3.02 -18.70 9.30
C SER A 105 -3.08 -20.05 8.59
N ARG A 106 -2.36 -20.20 7.47
CA ARG A 106 -2.25 -21.47 6.73
C ARG A 106 -1.44 -22.56 7.45
N GLN A 107 -0.54 -22.19 8.36
CA GLN A 107 0.26 -23.15 9.13
C GLN A 107 -0.49 -23.66 10.37
N THR A 108 -1.53 -22.94 10.80
CA THR A 108 -2.38 -23.31 11.94
C THR A 108 -3.59 -24.17 11.58
N GLU A 109 -3.84 -24.46 10.30
CA GLU A 109 -4.86 -25.43 9.89
C GLU A 109 -4.32 -26.85 10.15
N PRO A 110 -4.90 -27.64 11.09
CA PRO A 110 -4.48 -29.03 11.28
C PRO A 110 -4.77 -29.79 9.98
N SER A 111 -3.74 -30.41 9.42
CA SER A 111 -3.88 -31.38 8.34
C SER A 111 -4.89 -32.44 8.78
N SER A 112 -6.10 -32.36 8.22
CA SER A 112 -7.17 -33.35 8.36
C SER A 112 -6.96 -34.49 7.37
#